data_AF-A0A3M9ZW61-F1
#
_entry.id   AF-A0A3M9ZW61-F1
#
_cell.length_a   1.000
_cell.length_b   1.000
_cell.length_c   1.000
_cell.angle_alpha   90.00
_cell.angle_beta   90.00
_cell.angle_gamma   90.00
#
_symmetry.space_group_name_H-M   'P 1'
#
loop_
_entity.id
_entity.type
_entity.pdbx_description
1 polymer ?
#
loop_
_entity_poly.entity_id
_entity_poly.type
_entity_poly.pdbx_seq_one_letter_code
_entity_poly.pdbx_strand_id
1 'polypeptide(L)'
;MRNLITVLIIIVVAVGLGAASVSDQFADAGSRKKIHFTQTITSSQDPGRSGGQMALILPPNEGALYDGSITYAASGPVQLVVLHELGDSDAGGQPVWTADGKKRYAISLFGAAASGSLEFTGAALALSSDAGEFTTTVSVDAWTRGQPARILVQETEPVEPVSLLARANVPATIPMHRGIHEGGEVLYVITDGSNEEYAQDLSWRQEWNVELAEVLADAPADAVQKLFLFKNGIEGDGVYGFQDDLFSVKPGQDRYSALSSVTEVTWKTGQKEIVFESAADVIAAEKGGRVSFEETGVVLNAPQIVWPGGQMQVRPDMNITDDMPYDGGQVTEIDSDGMTVTFVAHRGWGPDGRTIYYIVTDATPPRTAETMGVAASPASAGLVAHQAAVDLFQFKNGIRGPGPLGFQAGIAAAALGDKNYSPMWRIHIVEWDDPGSARILETRADIDAFQADDAVSVSIARPTNADHIVNCPFIDPFQ
;
A
#
# COMPACT_ATOMS: atom_id res chain seq x y z
N MET A 1 95.09 52.55 -1.26
CA MET A 1 94.37 53.82 -1.09
C MET A 1 93.16 53.58 -0.20
N ARG A 2 93.08 54.30 0.93
CA ARG A 2 91.97 54.59 1.87
C ARG A 2 91.06 53.41 2.29
N ASN A 3 91.18 52.91 3.53
CA ASN A 3 90.60 53.47 4.79
C ASN A 3 89.06 53.37 4.75
N LEU A 4 88.31 52.92 5.75
CA LEU A 4 88.52 52.54 7.15
C LEU A 4 87.16 51.92 7.62
N ILE A 5 87.20 50.95 8.54
CA ILE A 5 86.35 50.80 9.75
C ILE A 5 84.84 51.18 9.65
N THR A 6 83.94 50.28 10.06
CA THR A 6 83.14 50.39 11.31
C THR A 6 82.17 49.20 11.44
N VAL A 7 82.07 48.71 12.68
CA VAL A 7 81.23 47.63 13.20
C VAL A 7 79.87 48.22 13.65
N LEU A 8 78.87 47.35 13.83
CA LEU A 8 77.82 47.41 14.87
C LEU A 8 76.43 48.02 14.52
N ILE A 9 75.43 47.11 14.53
CA ILE A 9 74.12 47.08 15.22
C ILE A 9 73.21 48.34 15.20
N ILE A 10 71.91 48.10 14.97
CA ILE A 10 70.69 48.55 15.72
C ILE A 10 69.52 48.60 14.72
N ILE A 11 68.67 47.56 14.69
CA ILE A 11 67.36 47.44 15.38
C ILE A 11 66.23 48.29 14.74
N VAL A 12 65.29 47.54 14.14
CA VAL A 12 63.83 47.67 14.13
C VAL A 12 63.22 49.04 13.85
N VAL A 13 62.46 49.13 12.75
CA VAL A 13 61.06 49.58 12.77
C VAL A 13 60.25 48.77 11.76
N ALA A 14 59.24 48.08 12.27
CA ALA A 14 58.14 47.51 11.51
C ALA A 14 57.12 48.61 11.20
N VAL A 15 56.70 48.74 9.94
CA VAL A 15 55.38 49.28 9.58
C VAL A 15 54.90 48.53 8.33
N GLY A 16 53.69 47.97 8.43
CA GLY A 16 53.15 46.95 7.54
C GLY A 16 52.98 47.39 6.08
N LEU A 17 53.42 46.52 5.19
CA LEU A 17 52.97 46.50 3.80
C LEU A 17 51.59 45.85 3.77
N GLY A 18 50.57 46.68 3.55
CA GLY A 18 49.26 46.22 3.12
C GLY A 18 49.41 45.43 1.83
N ALA A 19 49.06 44.14 1.87
CA ALA A 19 48.90 43.37 0.67
C ALA A 19 47.74 43.99 -0.12
N ALA A 20 48.04 44.51 -1.30
CA ALA A 20 47.04 44.77 -2.31
C ALA A 20 46.38 43.42 -2.63
N SER A 21 45.17 43.20 -2.08
CA SER A 21 44.32 42.11 -2.50
C SER A 21 43.93 42.38 -3.95
N VAL A 22 44.49 41.56 -4.84
CA VAL A 22 44.01 41.40 -6.21
C VAL A 22 42.50 41.15 -6.09
N SER A 23 41.70 42.11 -6.55
CA SER A 23 40.26 41.96 -6.61
C SER A 23 39.99 40.78 -7.55
N ASP A 24 39.34 39.74 -7.05
CA ASP A 24 38.86 38.61 -7.87
C ASP A 24 37.98 39.18 -9.00
N GLN A 25 38.54 39.26 -10.21
CA GLN A 25 37.83 39.67 -11.43
C GLN A 25 37.15 38.49 -12.13
N PHE A 26 37.07 37.32 -11.49
CA PHE A 26 36.41 36.14 -12.03
C PHE A 26 35.18 35.79 -11.19
N ALA A 27 33.99 36.11 -11.74
CA ALA A 27 32.73 35.56 -11.25
C ALA A 27 32.61 34.10 -11.71
N ASP A 28 32.58 33.17 -10.76
CA ASP A 28 32.24 31.76 -11.01
C ASP A 28 30.76 31.67 -11.48
N ALA A 29 30.54 31.18 -12.68
CA ALA A 29 29.24 31.28 -13.36
C ALA A 29 28.25 30.15 -13.00
N GLY A 30 28.64 29.20 -12.14
CA GLY A 30 27.82 28.04 -11.77
C GLY A 30 27.44 27.14 -12.95
N SER A 31 26.74 26.02 -12.69
CA SER A 31 26.25 25.15 -13.77
C SER A 31 25.08 25.80 -14.50
N ARG A 32 25.13 25.86 -15.84
CA ARG A 32 24.01 26.34 -16.68
C ARG A 32 23.11 25.18 -17.07
N LYS A 33 21.79 25.31 -16.89
CA LYS A 33 20.79 24.37 -17.43
C LYS A 33 19.84 25.09 -18.38
N LYS A 34 19.46 24.43 -19.48
CA LYS A 34 18.44 24.92 -20.41
C LYS A 34 17.05 24.52 -19.90
N ILE A 35 16.10 25.44 -19.99
CA ILE A 35 14.68 25.27 -19.66
C ILE A 35 13.89 25.55 -20.94
N HIS A 36 13.13 24.56 -21.42
CA HIS A 36 12.28 24.72 -22.59
C HIS A 36 11.00 23.91 -22.42
N PHE A 37 9.84 24.58 -22.40
CA PHE A 37 8.54 23.90 -22.28
C PHE A 37 7.41 24.75 -22.86
N THR A 38 6.28 24.10 -23.14
CA THR A 38 4.98 24.75 -23.37
C THR A 38 3.93 24.10 -22.49
N GLN A 39 3.18 24.91 -21.73
CA GLN A 39 2.21 24.39 -20.76
C GLN A 39 1.04 25.37 -20.58
N THR A 40 -0.13 24.84 -20.27
CA THR A 40 -1.30 25.61 -19.84
C THR A 40 -1.39 25.62 -18.31
N ILE A 41 -1.51 26.80 -17.71
CA ILE A 41 -1.48 27.05 -16.28
C ILE A 41 -2.73 27.85 -15.90
N THR A 42 -3.44 27.42 -14.85
CA THR A 42 -4.51 28.21 -14.23
C THR A 42 -3.95 28.99 -13.06
N SER A 43 -4.31 30.26 -12.93
CA SER A 43 -3.85 31.13 -11.86
C SER A 43 -4.37 30.69 -10.49
N SER A 44 -3.65 31.06 -9.44
CA SER A 44 -4.09 30.94 -8.05
C SER A 44 -3.92 32.26 -7.30
N GLN A 45 -4.36 32.33 -6.05
CA GLN A 45 -4.20 33.54 -5.23
C GLN A 45 -2.73 33.97 -5.16
N ASP A 46 -2.43 35.22 -5.51
CA ASP A 46 -1.06 35.78 -5.46
C ASP A 46 -0.56 35.75 -4.01
N PRO A 47 0.51 35.00 -3.70
CA PRO A 47 1.00 34.88 -2.32
C PRO A 47 1.72 36.14 -1.83
N GLY A 48 2.13 37.04 -2.74
CA GLY A 48 2.78 38.30 -2.38
C GLY A 48 1.92 39.54 -2.49
N ARG A 49 0.63 39.41 -2.86
CA ARG A 49 -0.34 40.52 -2.86
C ARG A 49 -1.74 40.07 -2.42
N SER A 50 -2.36 40.84 -1.52
CA SER A 50 -3.75 40.59 -1.12
C SER A 50 -4.73 40.92 -2.25
N GLY A 51 -5.44 39.91 -2.76
CA GLY A 51 -6.57 40.05 -3.68
C GLY A 51 -6.27 39.88 -5.18
N GLY A 52 -5.01 39.69 -5.58
CA GLY A 52 -4.63 39.41 -6.97
C GLY A 52 -4.56 37.90 -7.29
N GLN A 53 -4.63 37.54 -8.57
CA GLN A 53 -4.39 36.19 -9.08
C GLN A 53 -3.03 36.13 -9.78
N MET A 54 -2.30 35.03 -9.64
CA MET A 54 -0.97 34.83 -10.21
C MET A 54 -0.79 33.40 -10.71
N ALA A 55 -0.18 33.26 -11.89
CA ALA A 55 0.34 32.02 -12.43
C ALA A 55 1.87 32.08 -12.40
N LEU A 56 2.50 31.31 -11.52
CA LEU A 56 3.97 31.27 -11.39
C LEU A 56 4.53 30.31 -12.45
N ILE A 57 5.41 30.83 -13.31
CA ILE A 57 5.92 30.11 -14.49
C ILE A 57 7.33 29.59 -14.23
N LEU A 58 8.20 30.43 -13.66
CA LEU A 58 9.51 30.04 -13.15
C LEU A 58 9.60 30.51 -11.69
N PRO A 59 9.72 29.60 -10.70
CA PRO A 59 9.67 29.97 -9.30
C PRO A 59 10.97 30.63 -8.82
N PRO A 60 10.89 31.53 -7.82
CA PRO A 60 12.06 32.11 -7.17
C PRO A 60 12.85 31.05 -6.39
N ASN A 61 14.17 31.04 -6.52
CA ASN A 61 15.08 30.17 -5.79
C ASN A 61 16.33 30.96 -5.36
N GLU A 62 17.01 30.52 -4.30
CA GLU A 62 18.20 31.20 -3.76
C GLU A 62 19.35 31.20 -4.75
N GLY A 63 19.79 32.38 -5.18
CA GLY A 63 20.86 32.53 -6.17
C GLY A 63 20.48 32.08 -7.58
N ALA A 64 19.19 31.89 -7.87
CA ALA A 64 18.73 31.54 -9.21
C ALA A 64 18.61 32.78 -10.10
N LEU A 65 19.14 32.66 -11.32
CA LEU A 65 18.98 33.67 -12.36
C LEU A 65 18.56 33.00 -13.65
N TYR A 66 17.34 33.31 -14.10
CA TYR A 66 16.79 32.92 -15.38
C TYR A 66 17.03 34.01 -16.41
N ASP A 67 17.38 33.61 -17.63
CA ASP A 67 17.64 34.49 -18.78
C ASP A 67 17.11 33.82 -20.05
N GLY A 68 16.13 34.44 -20.71
CA GLY A 68 15.57 33.94 -21.96
C GLY A 68 14.25 34.59 -22.36
N SER A 69 13.44 33.84 -23.10
CA SER A 69 12.20 34.33 -23.72
C SER A 69 10.97 33.60 -23.21
N ILE A 70 9.85 34.31 -23.18
CA ILE A 70 8.51 33.75 -22.96
C ILE A 70 7.54 34.25 -24.03
N THR A 71 6.68 33.36 -24.50
CA THR A 71 5.46 33.66 -25.27
C THR A 71 4.26 33.17 -24.49
N TYR A 72 3.16 33.94 -24.46
CA TYR A 72 1.95 33.53 -23.75
C TYR A 72 0.65 33.91 -24.47
N ALA A 73 -0.42 33.16 -24.19
CA ALA A 73 -1.79 33.45 -24.57
C ALA A 73 -2.74 33.08 -23.41
N ALA A 74 -3.49 34.05 -22.90
CA ALA A 74 -4.34 33.96 -21.73
C ALA A 74 -5.82 34.18 -22.04
N SER A 75 -6.69 33.65 -21.19
CA SER A 75 -8.16 33.78 -21.27
C SER A 75 -8.66 35.22 -21.06
N GLY A 76 -7.81 36.11 -20.56
CA GLY A 76 -8.09 37.53 -20.38
C GLY A 76 -6.79 38.35 -20.25
N PRO A 77 -6.87 39.68 -20.08
CA PRO A 77 -5.70 40.52 -19.90
C PRO A 77 -4.90 40.15 -18.64
N VAL A 78 -3.62 39.86 -18.82
CA VAL A 78 -2.66 39.52 -17.76
C VAL A 78 -1.43 40.41 -17.85
N GLN A 79 -0.85 40.76 -16.69
CA GLN A 79 0.43 41.46 -16.59
C GLN A 79 1.56 40.44 -16.47
N LEU A 80 2.64 40.63 -17.22
CA LEU A 80 3.86 39.86 -17.01
C LEU A 80 4.64 40.44 -15.84
N VAL A 81 5.13 39.54 -14.99
CA VAL A 81 5.85 39.87 -13.76
C VAL A 81 7.21 39.18 -13.79
N VAL A 82 8.28 39.98 -13.74
CA VAL A 82 9.64 39.47 -13.52
C VAL A 82 10.07 39.89 -12.11
N LEU A 83 10.47 38.91 -11.30
CA LEU A 83 10.94 39.15 -9.94
C LEU A 83 12.47 39.13 -9.91
N HIS A 84 13.07 40.09 -9.22
CA HIS A 84 14.53 40.19 -9.04
C HIS A 84 14.88 40.04 -7.56
N GLU A 85 15.79 39.14 -7.22
CA GLU A 85 16.24 38.93 -5.84
C GLU A 85 16.88 40.22 -5.30
N LEU A 86 16.50 40.62 -4.08
CA LEU A 86 17.06 41.79 -3.39
C LEU A 86 17.87 41.36 -2.16
N GLY A 87 19.01 42.02 -1.96
CA GLY A 87 19.74 41.95 -0.70
C GLY A 87 18.97 42.65 0.42
N ASP A 88 19.25 42.27 1.67
CA ASP A 88 18.55 42.78 2.87
C ASP A 88 18.62 44.31 3.04
N SER A 89 19.61 44.98 2.42
CA SER A 89 19.81 46.44 2.47
C SER A 89 19.10 47.23 1.36
N ASP A 90 18.52 46.57 0.34
CA ASP A 90 18.21 47.21 -0.96
C ASP A 90 16.69 47.36 -1.21
N ALA A 91 15.87 47.24 -0.17
CA ALA A 91 14.40 47.28 -0.28
C ALA A 91 13.79 48.69 -0.36
N GLY A 92 14.59 49.76 -0.30
CA GLY A 92 14.10 51.14 -0.27
C GLY A 92 13.80 51.71 -1.67
N GLY A 93 12.54 52.07 -1.94
CA GLY A 93 12.16 52.92 -3.09
C GLY A 93 11.52 52.21 -4.30
N GLN A 94 11.24 50.91 -4.24
CA GLN A 94 10.62 50.13 -5.32
C GLN A 94 9.55 49.15 -4.81
N PRO A 95 8.57 48.73 -5.64
CA PRO A 95 7.61 47.70 -5.26
C PRO A 95 8.32 46.38 -4.96
N VAL A 96 7.98 45.77 -3.83
CA VAL A 96 8.54 44.47 -3.40
C VAL A 96 7.47 43.39 -3.32
N TRP A 97 7.84 42.16 -3.67
CA TRP A 97 7.03 40.95 -3.54
C TRP A 97 7.67 39.99 -2.55
N THR A 98 6.87 39.28 -1.76
CA THR A 98 7.34 38.26 -0.81
C THR A 98 6.28 37.18 -0.65
N ALA A 99 6.65 35.91 -0.78
CA ALA A 99 5.74 34.79 -0.54
C ALA A 99 5.75 34.31 0.92
N ASP A 100 6.87 34.49 1.64
CA ASP A 100 7.11 33.93 2.98
C ASP A 100 7.31 35.00 4.07
N GLY A 101 7.22 36.29 3.70
CA GLY A 101 7.47 37.43 4.56
C GLY A 101 8.95 37.65 4.94
N LYS A 102 9.87 36.80 4.44
CA LYS A 102 11.30 36.82 4.78
C LYS A 102 12.14 37.26 3.59
N LYS A 103 12.01 36.62 2.43
CA LYS A 103 12.73 37.01 1.21
C LYS A 103 11.92 38.04 0.43
N ARG A 104 12.61 39.09 -0.04
CA ARG A 104 11.99 40.19 -0.81
C ARG A 104 12.55 40.21 -2.22
N TYR A 105 11.66 40.46 -3.18
CA TYR A 105 12.01 40.58 -4.59
C TYR A 105 11.54 41.93 -5.11
N ALA A 106 12.34 42.59 -5.95
CA ALA A 106 11.86 43.72 -6.74
C ALA A 106 10.94 43.22 -7.85
N ILE A 107 9.92 44.01 -8.17
CA ILE A 107 8.92 43.63 -9.16
C ILE A 107 9.07 44.52 -10.41
N SER A 108 9.31 43.88 -11.56
CA SER A 108 9.12 44.48 -12.87
C SER A 108 7.77 44.06 -13.43
N LEU A 109 6.86 45.02 -13.60
CA LEU A 109 5.53 44.81 -14.17
C LEU A 109 5.47 45.31 -15.61
N PHE A 110 4.94 44.49 -16.50
CA PHE A 110 4.71 44.85 -17.91
C PHE A 110 3.21 45.08 -18.16
N GLY A 111 2.90 45.80 -19.24
CA GLY A 111 1.52 46.16 -19.59
C GLY A 111 0.61 44.93 -19.76
N ALA A 112 -0.66 45.07 -19.35
CA ALA A 112 -1.61 43.98 -19.40
C ALA A 112 -2.04 43.68 -20.86
N ALA A 113 -1.93 42.41 -21.27
CA ALA A 113 -2.38 41.94 -22.58
C ALA A 113 -2.91 40.51 -22.48
N ALA A 114 -3.76 40.10 -23.42
CA ALA A 114 -4.23 38.71 -23.49
C ALA A 114 -3.21 37.76 -24.13
N SER A 115 -2.19 38.30 -24.81
CA SER A 115 -1.11 37.51 -25.39
C SER A 115 0.11 38.39 -25.62
N GLY A 116 1.31 37.81 -25.60
CA GLY A 116 2.53 38.57 -25.85
C GLY A 116 3.78 37.70 -25.94
N SER A 117 4.91 38.33 -26.23
CA SER A 117 6.23 37.72 -26.11
C SER A 117 7.22 38.73 -25.54
N LEU A 118 8.14 38.27 -24.70
CA LEU A 118 9.10 39.12 -24.01
C LEU A 118 10.39 38.35 -23.71
N GLU A 119 11.53 39.04 -23.88
CA GLU A 119 12.81 38.62 -23.33
C GLU A 119 12.94 39.11 -21.87
N PHE A 120 13.34 38.23 -20.97
CA PHE A 120 13.43 38.52 -19.54
C PHE A 120 14.74 38.04 -18.93
N THR A 121 15.14 38.71 -17.85
CA THR A 121 16.18 38.24 -16.94
C THR A 121 15.75 38.50 -15.51
N GLY A 122 15.67 37.46 -14.68
CA GLY A 122 15.19 37.59 -13.30
C GLY A 122 15.31 36.33 -12.47
N ALA A 123 15.04 36.45 -11.18
CA ALA A 123 15.02 35.34 -10.24
C ALA A 123 13.71 34.54 -10.29
N ALA A 124 12.63 35.11 -10.85
CA ALA A 124 11.37 34.40 -11.12
C ALA A 124 10.59 35.05 -12.27
N LEU A 125 9.64 34.31 -12.83
CA LEU A 125 8.73 34.75 -13.89
C LEU A 125 7.30 34.31 -13.58
N ALA A 126 6.34 35.23 -13.71
CA ALA A 126 4.92 34.97 -13.51
C ALA A 126 4.04 35.81 -14.45
N LEU A 127 2.77 35.42 -14.54
CA LEU A 127 1.68 36.26 -15.07
C LEU A 127 0.72 36.57 -13.92
N SER A 128 0.18 37.79 -13.85
CA SER A 128 -0.77 38.20 -12.80
C SER A 128 -1.99 38.94 -13.37
N SER A 129 -3.11 38.87 -12.66
CA SER A 129 -4.31 39.64 -12.98
C SER A 129 -5.06 40.05 -11.73
N ASP A 130 -5.57 41.28 -11.72
CA ASP A 130 -6.47 41.79 -10.68
C ASP A 130 -7.95 41.57 -11.04
N ALA A 131 -8.24 41.03 -12.24
CA ALA A 131 -9.60 40.87 -12.76
C ALA A 131 -10.28 39.55 -12.36
N GLY A 132 -9.56 38.67 -11.67
CA GLY A 132 -10.04 37.34 -11.27
C GLY A 132 -9.18 36.21 -11.85
N GLU A 133 -9.65 34.98 -11.68
CA GLU A 133 -8.95 33.77 -12.12
C GLU A 133 -8.82 33.75 -13.66
N PHE A 134 -7.66 33.33 -14.15
CA PHE A 134 -7.39 33.19 -15.58
C PHE A 134 -6.62 31.90 -15.88
N THR A 135 -6.69 31.47 -17.13
CA THR A 135 -5.90 30.36 -17.65
C THR A 135 -5.00 30.89 -18.75
N THR A 136 -3.75 30.43 -18.80
CA THR A 136 -2.74 30.90 -19.76
C THR A 136 -1.93 29.75 -20.30
N THR A 137 -1.72 29.70 -21.61
CA THR A 137 -0.73 28.83 -22.24
C THR A 137 0.55 29.62 -22.44
N VAL A 138 1.66 29.11 -21.91
CA VAL A 138 2.98 29.74 -21.98
C VAL A 138 3.98 28.81 -22.67
N SER A 139 4.87 29.39 -23.47
CA SER A 139 6.05 28.74 -24.03
C SER A 139 7.29 29.49 -23.54
N VAL A 140 8.23 28.79 -22.92
CA VAL A 140 9.46 29.37 -22.36
C VAL A 140 10.67 28.72 -23.04
N ASP A 141 11.65 29.53 -23.45
CA ASP A 141 13.00 29.07 -23.82
C ASP A 141 14.02 29.95 -23.07
N ALA A 142 14.62 29.40 -22.02
CA ALA A 142 15.49 30.12 -21.11
C ALA A 142 16.66 29.28 -20.57
N TRP A 143 17.64 29.95 -19.99
CA TRP A 143 18.76 29.36 -19.28
C TRP A 143 18.70 29.75 -17.80
N THR A 144 19.09 28.84 -16.91
CA THR A 144 19.23 29.14 -15.47
C THR A 144 20.67 29.00 -15.01
N ARG A 145 21.09 29.86 -14.07
CA ARG A 145 22.34 29.76 -13.29
C ARG A 145 22.00 29.59 -11.79
N GLY A 146 22.79 28.80 -11.05
CA GLY A 146 22.55 28.47 -9.63
C GLY A 146 22.21 26.99 -9.39
N GLN A 147 21.99 26.56 -8.14
CA GLN A 147 21.43 25.22 -7.85
C GLN A 147 19.97 25.21 -8.34
N PRO A 148 19.62 24.47 -9.41
CA PRO A 148 18.24 24.40 -9.82
C PRO A 148 17.53 23.44 -8.85
N ALA A 149 16.73 23.99 -7.94
CA ALA A 149 15.63 23.20 -7.39
C ALA A 149 14.79 22.70 -8.57
N ARG A 150 14.29 21.46 -8.45
CA ARG A 150 13.29 20.90 -9.37
C ARG A 150 12.33 22.00 -9.80
N ILE A 151 12.06 22.08 -11.10
CA ILE A 151 10.94 22.87 -11.60
C ILE A 151 9.75 22.40 -10.78
N LEU A 152 9.29 23.20 -9.81
CA LEU A 152 7.95 23.07 -9.26
C LEU A 152 7.06 23.60 -10.37
N VAL A 153 6.94 22.78 -11.42
CA VAL A 153 5.67 22.72 -12.13
C VAL A 153 4.71 22.45 -10.99
N GLN A 154 3.75 23.33 -10.77
CA GLN A 154 2.52 22.85 -10.21
C GLN A 154 2.02 21.87 -11.26
N GLU A 155 2.51 20.63 -11.17
CA GLU A 155 1.76 19.47 -11.61
C GLU A 155 0.46 19.67 -10.83
N THR A 156 -0.52 20.27 -11.49
CA THR A 156 -1.84 19.70 -11.36
C THR A 156 -1.58 18.28 -11.79
N GLU A 157 -1.28 17.41 -10.82
CA GLU A 157 -1.42 15.99 -11.07
C GLU A 157 -2.78 15.89 -11.74
N PRO A 158 -2.87 15.34 -12.98
CA PRO A 158 -4.18 15.04 -13.52
C PRO A 158 -4.88 14.31 -12.38
N VAL A 159 -6.03 14.83 -11.93
CA VAL A 159 -6.77 14.22 -10.82
C VAL A 159 -6.91 12.76 -11.21
N GLU A 160 -6.08 11.90 -10.61
CA GLU A 160 -6.09 10.49 -10.96
C GLU A 160 -7.51 10.06 -10.66
N PRO A 161 -8.21 9.40 -11.61
CA PRO A 161 -9.57 8.98 -11.35
C PRO A 161 -9.55 8.14 -10.06
N VAL A 162 -10.30 8.60 -9.05
CA VAL A 162 -10.41 7.92 -7.75
C VAL A 162 -11.77 7.25 -7.67
N SER A 163 -11.75 5.96 -7.39
CA SER A 163 -12.91 5.18 -7.00
C SER A 163 -13.03 5.18 -5.48
N LEU A 164 -14.01 5.93 -4.96
CA LEU A 164 -14.39 5.86 -3.56
C LEU A 164 -15.54 4.85 -3.43
N LEU A 165 -15.23 3.66 -2.93
CA LEU A 165 -16.27 2.71 -2.53
C LEU A 165 -16.69 3.04 -1.10
N ALA A 166 -17.96 3.36 -0.90
CA ALA A 166 -18.51 3.43 0.45
C ALA A 166 -18.44 2.04 1.10
N ARG A 167 -18.09 2.01 2.39
CA ARG A 167 -17.87 0.76 3.14
C ARG A 167 -16.86 -0.14 2.43
N ALA A 168 -15.77 0.46 1.95
CA ALA A 168 -14.69 -0.30 1.35
C ALA A 168 -14.07 -1.25 2.38
N ASN A 169 -14.07 -0.84 3.65
CA ASN A 169 -13.60 -1.64 4.76
C ASN A 169 -14.63 -1.59 5.90
N VAL A 170 -14.93 -2.74 6.50
CA VAL A 170 -15.85 -2.86 7.65
C VAL A 170 -15.30 -3.85 8.68
N PRO A 171 -15.61 -3.69 9.98
CA PRO A 171 -15.23 -4.70 10.97
C PRO A 171 -16.01 -5.99 10.76
N ALA A 172 -15.36 -7.13 11.00
CA ALA A 172 -16.00 -8.44 11.10
C ALA A 172 -15.46 -9.18 12.33
N THR A 173 -16.31 -9.41 13.32
CA THR A 173 -15.94 -10.10 14.57
C THR A 173 -16.33 -11.56 14.48
N ILE A 174 -15.33 -12.45 14.49
CA ILE A 174 -15.48 -13.89 14.28
C ILE A 174 -15.18 -14.64 15.58
N PRO A 175 -15.98 -15.64 15.96
CA PRO A 175 -15.69 -16.49 17.12
C PRO A 175 -14.43 -17.33 16.89
N MET A 176 -13.61 -17.41 17.93
CA MET A 176 -12.42 -18.26 17.98
C MET A 176 -12.69 -19.56 18.74
N HIS A 177 -11.91 -20.58 18.41
CA HIS A 177 -11.89 -21.89 19.04
C HIS A 177 -10.55 -22.13 19.72
N ARG A 178 -10.52 -23.04 20.70
CA ARG A 178 -9.30 -23.45 21.42
C ARG A 178 -8.69 -24.68 20.77
N GLY A 179 -7.38 -24.62 20.57
CA GLY A 179 -6.58 -25.74 20.11
C GLY A 179 -5.23 -25.81 20.79
N ILE A 180 -4.51 -26.88 20.50
CA ILE A 180 -3.19 -27.18 21.05
C ILE A 180 -2.23 -27.55 19.92
N HIS A 181 -0.98 -27.10 20.06
CA HIS A 181 0.15 -27.60 19.28
C HIS A 181 1.38 -27.74 20.18
N GLU A 182 1.87 -28.98 20.36
CA GLU A 182 3.06 -29.30 21.18
C GLU A 182 2.97 -28.72 22.60
N GLY A 183 1.80 -28.85 23.23
CA GLY A 183 1.49 -28.36 24.57
C GLY A 183 1.26 -26.85 24.68
N GLY A 184 1.42 -26.10 23.58
CA GLY A 184 1.14 -24.67 23.54
C GLY A 184 -0.27 -24.38 22.99
N GLU A 185 -0.88 -23.32 23.50
CA GLU A 185 -2.21 -22.85 23.10
C GLU A 185 -2.21 -22.32 21.66
N VAL A 186 -3.29 -22.67 20.94
CA VAL A 186 -3.66 -22.14 19.64
C VAL A 186 -5.08 -21.58 19.76
N LEU A 187 -5.30 -20.35 19.30
CA LEU A 187 -6.63 -19.81 19.07
C LEU A 187 -6.83 -19.69 17.57
N TYR A 188 -7.92 -20.22 17.03
CA TYR A 188 -8.14 -20.31 15.59
C TYR A 188 -9.59 -20.02 15.23
N VAL A 189 -9.87 -19.68 13.97
CA VAL A 189 -11.24 -19.51 13.45
C VAL A 189 -11.54 -20.58 12.41
N ILE A 190 -12.81 -20.88 12.15
CA ILE A 190 -13.24 -21.76 11.05
C ILE A 190 -14.11 -20.94 10.10
N THR A 191 -13.68 -20.86 8.85
CA THR A 191 -14.27 -19.95 7.84
C THR A 191 -14.91 -20.67 6.68
N ASP A 192 -14.31 -21.78 6.22
CA ASP A 192 -14.83 -22.57 5.11
C ASP A 192 -14.69 -24.07 5.37
N GLY A 193 -15.52 -24.86 4.72
CA GLY A 193 -15.45 -26.32 4.74
C GLY A 193 -15.75 -26.94 3.39
N SER A 194 -15.12 -28.08 3.10
CA SER A 194 -15.27 -28.79 1.81
C SER A 194 -16.52 -29.65 1.69
N ASN A 195 -17.30 -29.78 2.76
CA ASN A 195 -18.48 -30.63 2.83
C ASN A 195 -19.67 -29.84 3.39
N GLU A 196 -20.81 -29.89 2.71
CA GLU A 196 -22.00 -29.09 3.02
C GLU A 196 -22.59 -29.41 4.40
N GLU A 197 -22.80 -30.68 4.72
CA GLU A 197 -23.37 -31.09 6.01
C GLU A 197 -22.43 -30.73 7.16
N TYR A 198 -21.13 -30.93 6.96
CA TYR A 198 -20.10 -30.60 7.95
C TYR A 198 -20.02 -29.09 8.19
N ALA A 199 -20.03 -28.28 7.12
CA ALA A 199 -20.02 -26.82 7.22
C ALA A 199 -21.28 -26.29 7.93
N GLN A 200 -22.46 -26.88 7.64
CA GLN A 200 -23.72 -26.50 8.30
C GLN A 200 -23.73 -26.86 9.80
N ASP A 201 -23.25 -28.05 10.18
CA ASP A 201 -23.15 -28.44 11.59
C ASP A 201 -22.19 -27.51 12.35
N LEU A 202 -21.03 -27.19 11.78
CA LEU A 202 -20.11 -26.24 12.39
C LEU A 202 -20.71 -24.84 12.51
N SER A 203 -21.37 -24.36 11.46
CA SER A 203 -22.02 -23.04 11.46
C SER A 203 -23.00 -22.89 12.61
N TRP A 204 -23.81 -23.94 12.85
CA TRP A 204 -24.74 -23.99 13.96
C TRP A 204 -24.04 -23.98 15.33
N ARG A 205 -22.93 -24.71 15.48
CA ARG A 205 -22.18 -24.80 16.75
C ARG A 205 -21.48 -23.50 17.12
N GLN A 206 -20.87 -22.82 16.15
CA GLN A 206 -20.08 -21.62 16.39
C GLN A 206 -20.90 -20.33 16.29
N GLU A 207 -22.19 -20.41 15.93
CA GLU A 207 -23.07 -19.26 15.71
C GLU A 207 -22.50 -18.25 14.69
N TRP A 208 -21.76 -18.76 13.70
CA TRP A 208 -21.12 -18.00 12.63
C TRP A 208 -21.01 -18.89 11.40
N ASN A 209 -21.35 -18.37 10.21
CA ASN A 209 -21.34 -19.18 8.99
C ASN A 209 -19.95 -19.71 8.64
N VAL A 210 -19.88 -21.02 8.39
CA VAL A 210 -18.78 -21.70 7.69
C VAL A 210 -19.21 -21.87 6.24
N GLU A 211 -18.51 -21.20 5.33
CA GLU A 211 -18.85 -21.18 3.92
C GLU A 211 -18.49 -22.51 3.22
N LEU A 212 -19.30 -22.93 2.26
CA LEU A 212 -19.06 -24.17 1.51
C LEU A 212 -18.06 -23.94 0.37
N ALA A 213 -16.90 -24.60 0.44
CA ALA A 213 -15.87 -24.60 -0.59
C ALA A 213 -15.53 -26.03 -1.04
N GLU A 214 -16.39 -26.64 -1.88
CA GLU A 214 -16.30 -28.05 -2.29
C GLU A 214 -14.92 -28.45 -2.85
N VAL A 215 -14.28 -27.56 -3.60
CA VAL A 215 -12.97 -27.80 -4.24
C VAL A 215 -11.82 -28.01 -3.24
N LEU A 216 -11.99 -27.63 -1.98
CA LEU A 216 -10.99 -27.89 -0.94
C LEU A 216 -10.83 -29.39 -0.62
N ALA A 217 -11.85 -30.22 -0.89
CA ALA A 217 -11.77 -31.66 -0.67
C ALA A 217 -10.66 -32.33 -1.50
N ASP A 218 -10.33 -31.72 -2.64
CA ASP A 218 -9.27 -32.21 -3.55
C ASP A 218 -7.91 -31.56 -3.28
N ALA A 219 -7.77 -30.70 -2.25
CA ALA A 219 -6.51 -30.03 -1.97
C ALA A 219 -5.35 -31.05 -1.79
N PRO A 220 -4.16 -30.78 -2.37
CA PRO A 220 -3.06 -31.72 -2.33
C PRO A 220 -2.56 -31.92 -0.90
N ALA A 221 -2.14 -33.15 -0.58
CA ALA A 221 -1.80 -33.56 0.77
C ALA A 221 -0.64 -32.77 1.41
N ASP A 222 0.19 -32.11 0.61
CA ASP A 222 1.30 -31.26 1.05
C ASP A 222 0.89 -29.79 1.27
N ALA A 223 -0.31 -29.39 0.86
CA ALA A 223 -0.91 -28.08 1.11
C ALA A 223 -1.91 -28.09 2.28
N VAL A 224 -2.15 -29.24 2.90
CA VAL A 224 -3.05 -29.39 4.05
C VAL A 224 -2.30 -29.94 5.27
N GLN A 225 -2.60 -29.41 6.44
CA GLN A 225 -2.16 -29.99 7.71
C GLN A 225 -3.24 -30.94 8.27
N LYS A 226 -2.93 -31.67 9.35
CA LYS A 226 -3.94 -32.43 10.11
C LYS A 226 -4.48 -31.62 11.29
N LEU A 227 -5.80 -31.68 11.46
CA LEU A 227 -6.56 -31.22 12.62
C LEU A 227 -7.31 -32.40 13.23
N PHE A 228 -7.08 -32.66 14.52
CA PHE A 228 -7.75 -33.72 15.26
C PHE A 228 -8.85 -33.15 16.14
N LEU A 229 -10.09 -33.61 15.93
CA LEU A 229 -11.27 -33.17 16.69
C LEU A 229 -11.78 -34.33 17.55
N PHE A 230 -12.05 -34.09 18.83
CA PHE A 230 -12.39 -35.16 19.77
C PHE A 230 -13.90 -35.34 19.93
N LYS A 231 -14.43 -36.52 19.63
CA LYS A 231 -15.88 -36.83 19.71
C LYS A 231 -16.33 -37.34 21.08
N ASN A 232 -15.39 -37.69 21.94
CA ASN A 232 -15.61 -38.08 23.33
C ASN A 232 -14.33 -37.91 24.16
N GLY A 233 -14.43 -38.22 25.45
CA GLY A 233 -13.32 -38.21 26.40
C GLY A 233 -13.50 -37.14 27.46
N ILE A 234 -12.41 -36.46 27.79
CA ILE A 234 -12.40 -35.37 28.76
C ILE A 234 -13.18 -34.18 28.17
N GLU A 235 -14.19 -33.69 28.89
CA GLU A 235 -14.94 -32.47 28.56
C GLU A 235 -13.99 -31.26 28.48
N GLY A 236 -14.20 -30.39 27.49
CA GLY A 236 -13.35 -29.24 27.21
C GLY A 236 -13.96 -28.32 26.17
N ASP A 237 -13.15 -27.44 25.61
CA ASP A 237 -13.58 -26.35 24.72
C ASP A 237 -13.30 -26.62 23.23
N GLY A 238 -12.97 -27.85 22.85
CA GLY A 238 -12.85 -28.26 21.45
C GLY A 238 -14.21 -28.23 20.73
N VAL A 239 -14.19 -28.24 19.40
CA VAL A 239 -15.39 -28.07 18.53
C VAL A 239 -16.58 -28.98 18.90
N TYR A 240 -16.30 -30.18 19.42
CA TYR A 240 -17.33 -31.15 19.81
C TYR A 240 -17.61 -31.21 21.34
N GLY A 241 -17.09 -30.26 22.13
CA GLY A 241 -17.29 -30.17 23.58
C GLY A 241 -16.40 -31.08 24.42
N PHE A 242 -15.32 -31.58 23.84
CA PHE A 242 -14.28 -32.35 24.52
C PHE A 242 -12.98 -31.56 24.53
N GLN A 243 -11.86 -32.17 24.89
CA GLN A 243 -10.56 -31.48 24.92
C GLN A 243 -10.31 -30.63 23.66
N ASP A 244 -9.53 -29.56 23.84
CA ASP A 244 -9.10 -28.65 22.78
C ASP A 244 -8.56 -29.39 21.55
N ASP A 245 -8.83 -28.82 20.38
CA ASP A 245 -8.51 -29.46 19.11
C ASP A 245 -7.02 -29.45 18.82
N LEU A 246 -6.51 -30.48 18.16
CA LEU A 246 -5.07 -30.67 18.05
C LEU A 246 -4.55 -30.40 16.64
N PHE A 247 -3.62 -29.46 16.52
CA PHE A 247 -2.99 -29.11 15.25
C PHE A 247 -1.64 -29.82 15.08
N SER A 248 -1.42 -30.38 13.90
CA SER A 248 -0.13 -31.00 13.55
C SER A 248 0.98 -30.00 13.19
N VAL A 249 0.62 -28.77 12.81
CA VAL A 249 1.56 -27.72 12.41
C VAL A 249 1.06 -26.36 12.93
N LYS A 250 1.97 -25.41 13.12
CA LYS A 250 1.63 -24.02 13.49
C LYS A 250 2.34 -23.01 12.58
N PRO A 251 1.90 -21.74 12.53
CA PRO A 251 2.63 -20.70 11.84
C PRO A 251 4.10 -20.59 12.28
N GLY A 252 4.93 -20.23 11.31
CA GLY A 252 6.39 -20.21 11.45
C GLY A 252 7.09 -21.54 11.15
N GLN A 253 6.35 -22.58 10.74
CA GLN A 253 6.91 -23.83 10.24
C GLN A 253 6.71 -23.95 8.72
N ASP A 254 7.66 -24.55 8.01
CA ASP A 254 7.67 -24.66 6.54
C ASP A 254 6.44 -25.38 5.95
N ARG A 255 5.77 -26.22 6.74
CA ARG A 255 4.58 -26.97 6.31
C ARG A 255 3.26 -26.35 6.77
N TYR A 256 3.28 -25.15 7.33
CA TYR A 256 2.04 -24.53 7.80
C TYR A 256 1.13 -24.17 6.63
N SER A 257 -0.15 -24.49 6.81
CA SER A 257 -1.30 -24.10 5.98
C SER A 257 -2.50 -23.92 6.89
N ALA A 258 -3.35 -22.92 6.68
CA ALA A 258 -4.66 -22.87 7.35
C ALA A 258 -5.59 -24.01 6.92
N LEU A 259 -5.37 -24.61 5.74
CA LEU A 259 -6.15 -25.76 5.31
C LEU A 259 -5.82 -26.99 6.14
N SER A 260 -6.85 -27.58 6.74
CA SER A 260 -6.73 -28.69 7.67
C SER A 260 -7.61 -29.85 7.24
N SER A 261 -6.99 -31.00 6.99
CA SER A 261 -7.70 -32.27 6.86
C SER A 261 -8.14 -32.75 8.24
N VAL A 262 -9.43 -33.00 8.38
CA VAL A 262 -10.06 -33.36 9.65
C VAL A 262 -9.92 -34.85 9.93
N THR A 263 -9.44 -35.17 11.13
CA THR A 263 -9.47 -36.52 11.70
C THR A 263 -10.30 -36.49 12.98
N GLU A 264 -11.42 -37.19 13.01
CA GLU A 264 -12.20 -37.32 14.23
C GLU A 264 -11.60 -38.42 15.13
N VAL A 265 -11.45 -38.12 16.41
CA VAL A 265 -10.82 -38.98 17.40
C VAL A 265 -11.85 -39.43 18.42
N THR A 266 -11.94 -40.74 18.62
CA THR A 266 -12.82 -41.34 19.62
C THR A 266 -12.03 -42.27 20.54
N TRP A 267 -12.09 -42.03 21.84
CA TRP A 267 -11.63 -42.95 22.89
C TRP A 267 -12.40 -44.25 22.85
N LYS A 268 -11.68 -45.38 22.86
CA LYS A 268 -12.29 -46.71 22.95
C LYS A 268 -12.73 -47.02 24.38
N THR A 269 -13.82 -47.75 24.51
CA THR A 269 -14.39 -48.14 25.81
C THR A 269 -13.35 -48.82 26.72
N GLY A 270 -13.30 -48.38 27.98
CA GLY A 270 -12.43 -48.95 29.01
C GLY A 270 -10.98 -48.44 28.98
N GLN A 271 -10.63 -47.54 28.06
CA GLN A 271 -9.34 -46.85 28.05
C GLN A 271 -9.34 -45.72 29.08
N LYS A 272 -8.17 -45.44 29.67
CA LYS A 272 -7.99 -44.26 30.50
C LYS A 272 -7.80 -43.04 29.60
N GLU A 273 -8.75 -42.12 29.69
CA GLU A 273 -8.72 -40.84 28.99
C GLU A 273 -7.63 -39.93 29.57
N ILE A 274 -6.94 -39.20 28.70
CA ILE A 274 -5.95 -38.16 29.02
C ILE A 274 -6.08 -37.03 28.00
N VAL A 275 -5.59 -35.84 28.35
CA VAL A 275 -5.43 -34.76 27.37
C VAL A 275 -4.20 -35.07 26.51
N PHE A 276 -4.31 -34.90 25.20
CA PHE A 276 -3.19 -34.99 24.27
C PHE A 276 -2.63 -33.60 23.98
N GLU A 277 -1.31 -33.46 24.10
CA GLU A 277 -0.63 -32.17 23.90
C GLU A 277 -0.01 -32.05 22.50
N SER A 278 0.17 -33.16 21.77
CA SER A 278 0.78 -33.15 20.44
C SER A 278 0.12 -34.13 19.47
N ALA A 279 0.15 -33.80 18.18
CA ALA A 279 -0.28 -34.70 17.12
C ALA A 279 0.47 -36.05 17.18
N ALA A 280 1.74 -36.05 17.61
CA ALA A 280 2.51 -37.27 17.80
C ALA A 280 1.90 -38.19 18.88
N ASP A 281 1.42 -37.62 19.98
CA ASP A 281 0.83 -38.38 21.10
C ASP A 281 -0.50 -39.03 20.70
N VAL A 282 -1.38 -38.30 20.02
CA VAL A 282 -2.68 -38.84 19.59
C VAL A 282 -2.48 -39.93 18.52
N ILE A 283 -1.52 -39.76 17.61
CA ILE A 283 -1.14 -40.79 16.62
C ILE A 283 -0.55 -42.02 17.31
N ALA A 284 0.27 -41.84 18.34
CA ALA A 284 0.79 -42.96 19.13
C ALA A 284 -0.33 -43.69 19.90
N ALA A 285 -1.32 -42.95 20.40
CA ALA A 285 -2.48 -43.51 21.08
C ALA A 285 -3.38 -44.32 20.14
N GLU A 286 -3.56 -43.88 18.89
CA GLU A 286 -4.27 -44.64 17.86
C GLU A 286 -3.53 -45.94 17.54
N LYS A 287 -2.23 -45.87 17.26
CA LYS A 287 -1.38 -47.05 17.01
C LYS A 287 -1.35 -48.03 18.19
N GLY A 288 -1.40 -47.50 19.40
CA GLY A 288 -1.50 -48.27 20.64
C GLY A 288 -2.90 -48.82 20.92
N GLY A 289 -3.87 -48.52 20.07
CA GLY A 289 -5.25 -49.00 20.15
C GLY A 289 -6.10 -48.33 21.22
N ARG A 290 -5.68 -47.19 21.79
CA ARG A 290 -6.41 -46.46 22.84
C ARG A 290 -7.56 -45.61 22.28
N VAL A 291 -7.34 -45.03 21.11
CA VAL A 291 -8.34 -44.26 20.36
C VAL A 291 -8.55 -44.90 18.98
N SER A 292 -9.62 -44.53 18.30
CA SER A 292 -9.83 -44.78 16.87
C SER A 292 -9.88 -43.45 16.12
N PHE A 293 -9.35 -43.44 14.91
CA PHE A 293 -9.47 -42.33 13.97
C PHE A 293 -10.53 -42.62 12.93
N GLU A 294 -11.30 -41.58 12.62
CA GLU A 294 -12.13 -41.49 11.42
C GLU A 294 -11.56 -40.36 10.55
N GLU A 295 -10.94 -40.72 9.44
CA GLU A 295 -10.51 -39.77 8.42
C GLU A 295 -11.74 -39.37 7.60
N THR A 296 -12.26 -38.16 7.82
CA THR A 296 -13.56 -37.74 7.29
C THR A 296 -13.54 -37.42 5.80
N GLY A 297 -12.34 -37.16 5.25
CA GLY A 297 -12.17 -36.60 3.90
C GLY A 297 -12.55 -35.12 3.81
N VAL A 298 -12.92 -34.48 4.91
CA VAL A 298 -13.25 -33.05 4.98
C VAL A 298 -11.98 -32.24 5.15
N VAL A 299 -11.89 -31.15 4.38
CA VAL A 299 -10.89 -30.10 4.54
C VAL A 299 -11.59 -28.83 5.04
N LEU A 300 -11.09 -28.28 6.15
CA LEU A 300 -11.54 -27.01 6.70
C LEU A 300 -10.49 -25.92 6.45
N ASN A 301 -10.94 -24.71 6.20
CA ASN A 301 -10.12 -23.52 6.31
C ASN A 301 -10.13 -23.04 7.78
N ALA A 302 -9.07 -23.38 8.51
CA ALA A 302 -8.96 -23.18 9.95
C ALA A 302 -7.70 -22.36 10.31
N PRO A 303 -7.62 -21.06 9.94
CA PRO A 303 -6.45 -20.25 10.20
C PRO A 303 -6.23 -20.00 11.70
N GLN A 304 -4.97 -20.14 12.13
CA GLN A 304 -4.54 -19.88 13.50
C GLN A 304 -4.31 -18.38 13.72
N ILE A 305 -4.96 -17.80 14.72
CA ILE A 305 -4.91 -16.38 15.10
C ILE A 305 -3.85 -16.13 16.15
N VAL A 306 -3.80 -17.00 17.15
CA VAL A 306 -2.77 -17.05 18.20
C VAL A 306 -2.16 -18.44 18.18
N TRP A 307 -0.84 -18.54 18.35
CA TRP A 307 -0.13 -19.81 18.34
C TRP A 307 1.11 -19.75 19.24
N PRO A 308 1.74 -20.90 19.54
CA PRO A 308 2.94 -20.90 20.35
C PRO A 308 4.07 -20.06 19.72
N GLY A 309 4.41 -18.97 20.40
CA GLY A 309 5.44 -18.02 19.99
C GLY A 309 4.99 -16.88 19.09
N GLY A 310 3.69 -16.69 18.85
CA GLY A 310 3.21 -15.53 18.07
C GLY A 310 1.69 -15.43 17.94
N GLN A 311 1.27 -14.41 17.20
CA GLN A 311 -0.12 -14.19 16.82
C GLN A 311 -0.15 -13.36 15.52
N MET A 312 -1.31 -13.25 14.90
CA MET A 312 -1.53 -12.29 13.82
C MET A 312 -1.24 -10.86 14.29
N GLN A 313 -0.78 -10.02 13.37
CA GLN A 313 -0.49 -8.63 13.70
C GLN A 313 -1.79 -7.85 13.92
N VAL A 314 -1.99 -7.41 15.16
CA VAL A 314 -3.00 -6.39 15.47
C VAL A 314 -2.52 -5.06 14.90
N ARG A 315 -3.30 -4.48 14.01
CA ARG A 315 -2.95 -3.21 13.36
C ARG A 315 -2.93 -2.06 14.37
N PRO A 316 -1.99 -1.11 14.25
CA PRO A 316 -1.86 0.00 15.19
C PRO A 316 -3.00 1.01 15.07
N ASP A 317 -3.53 1.20 13.85
CA ASP A 317 -4.69 2.04 13.59
C ASP A 317 -5.96 1.19 13.61
N MET A 318 -6.68 1.23 14.73
CA MET A 318 -7.89 0.43 14.94
C MET A 318 -9.13 1.05 14.29
N ASN A 319 -9.03 2.28 13.76
CA ASN A 319 -10.16 2.92 13.09
C ASN A 319 -10.27 2.42 11.65
N ILE A 320 -11.37 1.74 11.34
CA ILE A 320 -11.62 1.23 9.98
C ILE A 320 -12.20 2.36 9.13
N THR A 321 -11.50 2.74 8.06
CA THR A 321 -11.91 3.77 7.10
C THR A 321 -11.93 3.24 5.67
N ASP A 322 -12.66 3.90 4.78
CA ASP A 322 -12.77 3.46 3.37
C ASP A 322 -11.44 3.58 2.58
N ASP A 323 -10.50 4.37 3.07
CA ASP A 323 -9.20 4.68 2.45
C ASP A 323 -7.99 4.14 3.23
N MET A 324 -8.23 3.29 4.23
CA MET A 324 -7.15 2.74 5.05
C MET A 324 -6.19 1.87 4.22
N PRO A 325 -4.88 1.89 4.53
CA PRO A 325 -3.92 1.03 3.87
C PRO A 325 -4.24 -0.46 4.08
N TYR A 326 -3.95 -1.24 3.03
CA TYR A 326 -4.09 -2.69 3.05
C TYR A 326 -2.99 -3.38 3.85
N ASP A 327 -1.86 -2.71 4.11
CA ASP A 327 -0.74 -3.22 4.88
C ASP A 327 -0.87 -2.93 6.39
N GLY A 328 0.06 -3.47 7.19
CA GLY A 328 0.17 -3.15 8.61
C GLY A 328 -0.75 -3.91 9.56
N GLY A 329 -1.48 -4.92 9.07
CA GLY A 329 -2.30 -5.84 9.86
C GLY A 329 -3.76 -5.89 9.41
N GLN A 330 -4.33 -7.09 9.43
CA GLN A 330 -5.71 -7.39 8.99
C GLN A 330 -6.69 -7.53 10.15
N VAL A 331 -6.22 -7.35 11.38
CA VAL A 331 -7.00 -7.56 12.61
C VAL A 331 -6.88 -6.31 13.47
N THR A 332 -8.00 -5.77 13.96
CA THR A 332 -8.04 -4.63 14.88
C THR A 332 -8.02 -5.05 16.34
N GLU A 333 -8.49 -6.27 16.65
CA GLU A 333 -8.60 -6.77 18.02
C GLU A 333 -8.57 -8.30 18.06
N ILE A 334 -7.89 -8.85 19.07
CA ILE A 334 -7.92 -10.26 19.44
C ILE A 334 -8.33 -10.30 20.91
N ASP A 335 -9.56 -10.73 21.19
CA ASP A 335 -10.09 -10.88 22.54
C ASP A 335 -10.03 -12.36 22.94
N SER A 336 -8.94 -12.75 23.61
CA SER A 336 -8.73 -14.13 24.07
C SER A 336 -9.65 -14.52 25.23
N ASP A 337 -10.20 -13.56 25.98
CA ASP A 337 -11.12 -13.82 27.08
C ASP A 337 -12.55 -14.02 26.56
N GLY A 338 -12.98 -13.15 25.64
CA GLY A 338 -14.25 -13.26 24.94
C GLY A 338 -14.27 -14.27 23.79
N MET A 339 -13.11 -14.85 23.46
CA MET A 339 -12.92 -15.80 22.35
C MET A 339 -13.39 -15.25 21.00
N THR A 340 -13.02 -14.01 20.68
CA THR A 340 -13.34 -13.39 19.38
C THR A 340 -12.14 -12.67 18.76
N VAL A 341 -12.15 -12.54 17.44
CA VAL A 341 -11.17 -11.75 16.68
C VAL A 341 -11.91 -10.83 15.72
N THR A 342 -11.52 -9.55 15.70
CA THR A 342 -12.11 -8.56 14.79
C THR A 342 -11.18 -8.30 13.63
N PHE A 343 -11.58 -8.76 12.45
CA PHE A 343 -10.90 -8.53 11.18
C PHE A 343 -11.35 -7.23 10.51
N VAL A 344 -10.48 -6.69 9.66
CA VAL A 344 -10.84 -5.74 8.62
C VAL A 344 -11.35 -6.54 7.42
N ALA A 345 -12.65 -6.45 7.15
CA ALA A 345 -13.27 -7.04 5.97
C ALA A 345 -13.23 -6.05 4.81
N HIS A 346 -12.63 -6.46 3.70
CA HIS A 346 -12.42 -5.65 2.50
C HIS A 346 -13.52 -5.91 1.48
N ARG A 347 -14.00 -4.85 0.86
CA ARG A 347 -15.00 -4.92 -0.21
C ARG A 347 -14.34 -5.23 -1.55
N GLY A 348 -14.90 -6.18 -2.29
CA GLY A 348 -14.52 -6.52 -3.65
C GLY A 348 -15.72 -6.71 -4.58
N TRP A 349 -15.43 -7.19 -5.79
CA TRP A 349 -16.43 -7.59 -6.76
C TRP A 349 -16.42 -9.10 -6.99
N GLY A 350 -17.59 -9.73 -6.96
CA GLY A 350 -17.79 -11.09 -7.45
C GLY A 350 -17.69 -11.17 -8.98
N PRO A 351 -17.71 -12.39 -9.55
CA PRO A 351 -17.54 -12.60 -10.99
C PRO A 351 -18.61 -11.91 -11.84
N ASP A 352 -19.79 -11.66 -11.27
CA ASP A 352 -20.96 -11.03 -11.89
C ASP A 352 -21.20 -9.58 -11.43
N GLY A 353 -20.24 -8.95 -10.75
CA GLY A 353 -20.34 -7.56 -10.28
C GLY A 353 -21.14 -7.40 -8.98
N ARG A 354 -21.56 -8.49 -8.32
CA ARG A 354 -22.11 -8.39 -6.97
C ARG A 354 -21.03 -7.93 -5.99
N THR A 355 -21.42 -7.20 -4.95
CA THR A 355 -20.50 -6.88 -3.86
C THR A 355 -20.21 -8.12 -3.02
N ILE A 356 -18.94 -8.30 -2.66
CA ILE A 356 -18.44 -9.34 -1.76
C ILE A 356 -17.61 -8.68 -0.65
N TYR A 357 -17.55 -9.31 0.52
CA TYR A 357 -16.61 -8.97 1.58
C TYR A 357 -15.70 -10.16 1.86
N TYR A 358 -14.44 -9.87 2.12
CA TYR A 358 -13.42 -10.88 2.40
C TYR A 358 -12.45 -10.39 3.48
N ILE A 359 -11.93 -11.33 4.26
CA ILE A 359 -10.82 -11.07 5.18
C ILE A 359 -9.53 -11.67 4.60
N VAL A 360 -8.40 -11.49 5.29
CA VAL A 360 -7.13 -12.14 4.91
C VAL A 360 -6.53 -12.76 6.15
N THR A 361 -6.19 -14.04 6.08
CA THR A 361 -5.83 -14.83 7.28
C THR A 361 -4.41 -15.39 7.20
N ASP A 362 -3.96 -15.78 6.02
CA ASP A 362 -2.59 -16.20 5.76
C ASP A 362 -2.18 -15.98 4.29
N ALA A 363 -0.88 -16.02 4.01
CA ALA A 363 -0.38 -15.87 2.64
C ALA A 363 0.98 -16.56 2.40
N THR A 364 1.29 -16.78 1.13
CA THR A 364 2.63 -17.17 0.65
C THR A 364 2.99 -16.30 -0.57
N PRO A 365 4.26 -15.89 -0.75
CA PRO A 365 5.42 -16.18 0.08
C PRO A 365 5.41 -15.45 1.44
N PRO A 366 6.30 -15.83 2.39
CA PRO A 366 6.34 -15.23 3.72
C PRO A 366 6.46 -13.69 3.75
N ARG A 367 7.15 -13.09 2.78
CA ARG A 367 7.27 -11.62 2.67
C ARG A 367 5.93 -10.94 2.35
N THR A 368 5.07 -11.59 1.57
CA THR A 368 3.70 -11.12 1.32
C THR A 368 2.91 -11.14 2.63
N ALA A 369 2.98 -12.26 3.37
CA ALA A 369 2.31 -12.40 4.65
C ALA A 369 2.77 -11.36 5.67
N GLU A 370 4.08 -11.13 5.77
CA GLU A 370 4.68 -10.11 6.64
C GLU A 370 4.16 -8.70 6.30
N THR A 371 4.07 -8.35 5.01
CA THR A 371 3.57 -7.04 4.57
C THR A 371 2.10 -6.84 4.94
N MET A 372 1.29 -7.88 4.80
CA MET A 372 -0.13 -7.86 5.15
C MET A 372 -0.37 -7.95 6.67
N GLY A 373 0.62 -8.41 7.45
CA GLY A 373 0.49 -8.66 8.89
C GLY A 373 -0.27 -9.95 9.22
N VAL A 374 -0.20 -10.96 8.35
CA VAL A 374 -0.88 -12.25 8.48
C VAL A 374 0.10 -13.41 8.65
N ALA A 375 -0.38 -14.62 8.94
CA ALA A 375 0.48 -15.79 9.08
C ALA A 375 1.14 -16.15 7.73
N ALA A 376 2.42 -16.53 7.76
CA ALA A 376 3.08 -17.10 6.58
C ALA A 376 2.65 -18.56 6.41
N SER A 377 2.21 -18.94 5.20
CA SER A 377 1.59 -20.23 4.86
C SER A 377 2.33 -20.91 3.70
N PRO A 378 3.59 -21.36 3.87
CA PRO A 378 4.41 -21.79 2.74
C PRO A 378 3.84 -23.01 2.01
N ALA A 379 3.13 -23.90 2.71
CA ALA A 379 2.51 -25.08 2.11
C ALA A 379 1.41 -24.73 1.09
N SER A 380 0.76 -23.56 1.24
CA SER A 380 -0.24 -23.06 0.29
C SER A 380 0.34 -22.80 -1.12
N ALA A 381 1.67 -22.73 -1.27
CA ALA A 381 2.30 -22.59 -2.58
C ALA A 381 1.95 -23.78 -3.52
N GLY A 382 1.71 -24.97 -2.95
CA GLY A 382 1.27 -26.16 -3.71
C GLY A 382 -0.08 -25.98 -4.41
N LEU A 383 -0.85 -24.94 -4.07
CA LEU A 383 -2.16 -24.67 -4.67
C LEU A 383 -2.07 -23.84 -5.96
N VAL A 384 -0.92 -23.27 -6.32
CA VAL A 384 -0.78 -22.32 -7.44
C VAL A 384 -1.25 -22.87 -8.79
N ALA A 385 -1.21 -24.19 -9.01
CA ALA A 385 -1.71 -24.84 -10.21
C ALA A 385 -2.91 -25.77 -9.95
N HIS A 386 -3.43 -25.77 -8.72
CA HIS A 386 -4.49 -26.66 -8.27
C HIS A 386 -5.87 -25.98 -8.33
N GLN A 387 -6.94 -26.75 -8.55
CA GLN A 387 -8.33 -26.26 -8.59
C GLN A 387 -8.85 -25.80 -7.23
N ALA A 388 -8.16 -26.20 -6.15
CA ALA A 388 -8.44 -25.75 -4.79
C ALA A 388 -8.06 -24.27 -4.58
N ALA A 389 -7.38 -23.62 -5.54
CA ALA A 389 -7.23 -22.18 -5.58
C ALA A 389 -8.01 -21.59 -6.77
N VAL A 390 -8.74 -20.51 -6.51
CA VAL A 390 -9.52 -19.76 -7.50
C VAL A 390 -8.79 -18.47 -7.87
N ASP A 391 -8.98 -18.00 -9.11
CA ASP A 391 -8.33 -16.78 -9.57
C ASP A 391 -8.98 -15.52 -8.97
N LEU A 392 -8.14 -14.55 -8.58
CA LEU A 392 -8.55 -13.19 -8.20
C LEU A 392 -7.73 -12.16 -8.98
N PHE A 393 -8.38 -11.13 -9.48
CA PHE A 393 -7.79 -10.07 -10.28
C PHE A 393 -7.58 -8.81 -9.45
N GLN A 394 -6.33 -8.35 -9.33
CA GLN A 394 -5.94 -7.12 -8.65
C GLN A 394 -5.37 -6.12 -9.66
N PHE A 395 -5.67 -4.84 -9.47
CA PHE A 395 -5.24 -3.79 -10.39
C PHE A 395 -3.95 -3.14 -9.90
N LYS A 396 -2.93 -3.07 -10.75
CA LYS A 396 -1.63 -2.46 -10.44
C LYS A 396 -1.52 -1.00 -10.86
N ASN A 397 -2.41 -0.52 -11.72
CA ASN A 397 -2.46 0.86 -12.19
C ASN A 397 -3.89 1.27 -12.61
N GLY A 398 -4.05 2.48 -13.13
CA GLY A 398 -5.34 3.02 -13.59
C GLY A 398 -6.04 3.81 -12.50
N ILE A 399 -7.27 3.42 -12.16
CA ILE A 399 -8.12 4.14 -11.20
C ILE A 399 -7.67 3.84 -9.77
N ARG A 400 -7.34 4.89 -9.00
CA ARG A 400 -7.00 4.78 -7.56
C ARG A 400 -8.21 4.29 -6.78
N GLY A 401 -7.99 3.45 -5.77
CA GLY A 401 -9.08 2.87 -5.01
C GLY A 401 -8.62 2.01 -3.84
N PRO A 402 -9.57 1.29 -3.21
CA PRO A 402 -9.32 0.53 -1.99
C PRO A 402 -8.69 -0.85 -2.22
N GLY A 403 -8.34 -1.18 -3.46
CA GLY A 403 -7.71 -2.47 -3.79
C GLY A 403 -6.33 -2.61 -3.15
N PRO A 404 -5.82 -3.84 -2.98
CA PRO A 404 -4.58 -4.12 -2.24
C PRO A 404 -3.32 -3.40 -2.76
N LEU A 405 -3.32 -2.98 -4.01
CA LEU A 405 -2.22 -2.26 -4.66
C LEU A 405 -2.47 -0.74 -4.78
N GLY A 406 -3.52 -0.22 -4.13
CA GLY A 406 -3.89 1.20 -4.15
C GLY A 406 -4.68 1.64 -5.39
N PHE A 407 -5.25 0.69 -6.14
CA PHE A 407 -6.12 0.91 -7.30
C PHE A 407 -7.51 0.32 -7.05
N GLN A 408 -8.37 0.24 -8.06
CA GLN A 408 -9.73 -0.27 -7.87
C GLN A 408 -9.77 -1.64 -7.17
N ALA A 409 -10.89 -1.90 -6.50
CA ALA A 409 -11.11 -3.17 -5.80
C ALA A 409 -10.98 -4.37 -6.74
N GLY A 410 -10.52 -5.49 -6.18
CA GLY A 410 -10.30 -6.71 -6.94
C GLY A 410 -11.60 -7.37 -7.40
N ILE A 411 -11.47 -8.23 -8.41
CA ILE A 411 -12.58 -9.02 -8.96
C ILE A 411 -12.27 -10.51 -8.76
N ALA A 412 -13.18 -11.24 -8.12
CA ALA A 412 -13.05 -12.68 -7.93
C ALA A 412 -13.59 -13.47 -9.13
N ALA A 413 -12.97 -14.59 -9.47
CA ALA A 413 -13.46 -15.47 -10.53
C ALA A 413 -14.62 -16.39 -10.09
N ALA A 414 -14.89 -16.47 -8.79
CA ALA A 414 -16.01 -17.21 -8.21
C ALA A 414 -16.59 -16.44 -7.01
N ALA A 415 -17.86 -16.68 -6.69
CA ALA A 415 -18.56 -16.18 -5.51
C ALA A 415 -19.11 -17.33 -4.67
N LEU A 416 -19.56 -17.01 -3.44
CA LEU A 416 -20.31 -17.95 -2.62
C LEU A 416 -21.49 -18.55 -3.41
N GLY A 417 -21.65 -19.87 -3.31
CA GLY A 417 -22.61 -20.66 -4.06
C GLY A 417 -22.11 -21.21 -5.41
N ASP A 418 -20.98 -20.71 -5.92
CA ASP A 418 -20.35 -21.29 -7.11
C ASP A 418 -19.62 -22.60 -6.76
N LYS A 419 -19.72 -23.60 -7.65
CA LYS A 419 -19.10 -24.92 -7.45
C LYS A 419 -17.57 -24.88 -7.36
N ASN A 420 -16.95 -23.84 -7.89
CA ASN A 420 -15.51 -23.61 -7.87
C ASN A 420 -15.08 -22.54 -6.84
N TYR A 421 -15.96 -22.10 -5.95
CA TYR A 421 -15.57 -21.19 -4.87
C TYR A 421 -14.49 -21.81 -3.99
N SER A 422 -13.49 -21.00 -3.64
CA SER A 422 -12.45 -21.33 -2.68
C SER A 422 -11.98 -20.06 -1.96
N PRO A 423 -11.65 -20.14 -0.65
CA PRO A 423 -10.98 -19.05 0.05
C PRO A 423 -9.53 -18.86 -0.40
N MET A 424 -8.94 -19.83 -1.10
CA MET A 424 -7.54 -19.77 -1.53
C MET A 424 -7.43 -19.07 -2.88
N TRP A 425 -6.80 -17.90 -2.92
CA TRP A 425 -6.75 -17.08 -4.12
C TRP A 425 -5.41 -17.14 -4.82
N ARG A 426 -5.47 -17.44 -6.12
CA ARG A 426 -4.40 -17.25 -7.08
C ARG A 426 -4.48 -15.84 -7.64
N ILE A 427 -3.51 -15.01 -7.29
CA ILE A 427 -3.55 -13.59 -7.64
C ILE A 427 -3.06 -13.38 -9.07
N HIS A 428 -3.88 -12.71 -9.87
CA HIS A 428 -3.54 -12.16 -11.18
C HIS A 428 -3.50 -10.64 -11.09
N ILE A 429 -2.51 -10.06 -11.75
CA ILE A 429 -2.31 -8.63 -11.88
C ILE A 429 -2.89 -8.16 -13.21
N VAL A 430 -3.83 -7.24 -13.12
CA VAL A 430 -4.37 -6.49 -14.25
C VAL A 430 -3.63 -5.15 -14.34
N GLU A 431 -3.09 -4.87 -15.51
CA GLU A 431 -2.35 -3.64 -15.81
C GLU A 431 -2.92 -3.02 -17.08
N TRP A 432 -3.42 -1.80 -16.97
CA TRP A 432 -3.83 -0.96 -18.09
C TRP A 432 -2.61 -0.56 -18.92
N ASP A 433 -2.70 -0.73 -20.24
CA ASP A 433 -1.65 -0.33 -21.17
C ASP A 433 -1.55 1.21 -21.25
N ASP A 434 -2.70 1.90 -21.23
CA ASP A 434 -2.80 3.35 -21.02
C ASP A 434 -3.63 3.64 -19.75
N PRO A 435 -2.99 3.97 -18.61
CA PRO A 435 -3.69 4.31 -17.37
C PRO A 435 -4.69 5.48 -17.50
N GLY A 436 -4.46 6.41 -18.42
CA GLY A 436 -5.37 7.54 -18.65
C GLY A 436 -6.70 7.13 -19.31
N SER A 437 -6.71 5.96 -19.94
CA SER A 437 -7.91 5.36 -20.55
C SER A 437 -8.71 4.49 -19.58
N ALA A 438 -8.21 4.27 -18.36
CA ALA A 438 -8.77 3.34 -17.41
C ALA A 438 -10.26 3.62 -17.11
N ARG A 439 -11.01 2.53 -16.92
CA ARG A 439 -12.42 2.51 -16.53
C ARG A 439 -12.59 1.55 -15.37
N ILE A 440 -13.66 1.73 -14.58
CA ILE A 440 -13.99 0.75 -13.55
C ILE A 440 -14.39 -0.55 -14.26
N LEU A 441 -13.79 -1.65 -13.82
CA LEU A 441 -14.20 -3.00 -14.24
C LEU A 441 -14.84 -3.66 -13.02
N GLU A 442 -16.04 -4.22 -13.19
CA GLU A 442 -16.81 -4.79 -12.08
C GLU A 442 -16.98 -6.31 -12.23
N THR A 443 -16.81 -6.84 -13.44
CA THR A 443 -17.02 -8.25 -13.74
C THR A 443 -15.79 -8.90 -14.37
N ARG A 444 -15.76 -10.24 -14.33
CA ARG A 444 -14.74 -11.00 -15.07
C ARG A 444 -14.84 -10.78 -16.58
N ALA A 445 -16.06 -10.65 -17.09
CA ALA A 445 -16.31 -10.40 -18.51
C ALA A 445 -15.73 -9.04 -18.97
N ASP A 446 -15.72 -8.03 -18.10
CA ASP A 446 -15.08 -6.74 -18.40
C ASP A 446 -13.57 -6.92 -18.61
N ILE A 447 -12.88 -7.63 -17.70
CA ILE A 447 -11.45 -7.91 -17.85
C ILE A 447 -11.17 -8.63 -19.16
N ASP A 448 -11.93 -9.69 -19.47
CA ASP A 448 -11.72 -10.49 -20.67
C ASP A 448 -11.95 -9.65 -21.95
N ALA A 449 -12.95 -8.76 -21.96
CA ALA A 449 -13.23 -7.87 -23.08
C ALA A 449 -12.10 -6.86 -23.31
N PHE A 450 -11.63 -6.18 -22.25
CA PHE A 450 -10.54 -5.22 -22.35
C PHE A 450 -9.20 -5.90 -22.64
N GLN A 451 -9.00 -7.16 -22.24
CA GLN A 451 -7.83 -7.94 -22.60
C GLN A 451 -7.86 -8.33 -24.09
N ALA A 452 -9.03 -8.68 -24.63
CA ALA A 452 -9.18 -9.01 -26.06
C ALA A 452 -8.94 -7.81 -26.98
N ASP A 453 -9.15 -6.59 -26.47
CA ASP A 453 -8.91 -5.33 -27.16
C ASP A 453 -7.47 -4.77 -26.93
N ASP A 454 -6.58 -5.55 -26.33
CA ASP A 454 -5.20 -5.14 -25.96
C ASP A 454 -5.16 -3.85 -25.12
N ALA A 455 -6.21 -3.57 -24.32
CA ALA A 455 -6.29 -2.40 -23.44
C ALA A 455 -5.77 -2.68 -22.02
N VAL A 456 -5.83 -3.95 -21.60
CA VAL A 456 -5.23 -4.43 -20.36
C VAL A 456 -4.42 -5.70 -20.60
N SER A 457 -3.34 -5.83 -19.85
CA SER A 457 -2.60 -7.09 -19.71
C SER A 457 -2.97 -7.77 -18.39
N VAL A 458 -3.03 -9.11 -18.41
CA VAL A 458 -3.32 -9.93 -17.24
C VAL A 458 -2.19 -10.94 -17.07
N SER A 459 -1.58 -10.97 -15.88
CA SER A 459 -0.45 -11.87 -15.59
C SER A 459 -0.52 -12.42 -14.18
N ILE A 460 -0.07 -13.65 -13.97
CA ILE A 460 -0.02 -14.23 -12.63
C ILE A 460 1.00 -13.47 -11.76
N ALA A 461 0.61 -13.13 -10.52
CA ALA A 461 1.48 -12.46 -9.59
C ALA A 461 2.57 -13.44 -9.08
N ARG A 462 3.84 -13.02 -9.18
CA ARG A 462 4.99 -13.76 -8.62
C ARG A 462 5.92 -12.85 -7.83
N PRO A 463 5.53 -12.41 -6.63
CA PRO A 463 6.37 -11.56 -5.78
C PRO A 463 7.68 -12.31 -5.50
N THR A 464 8.81 -11.66 -5.78
CA THR A 464 10.15 -12.28 -5.69
C THR A 464 10.31 -13.60 -6.47
N ASN A 465 9.56 -13.77 -7.57
CA ASN A 465 9.54 -14.98 -8.38
C ASN A 465 9.10 -16.26 -7.62
N ALA A 466 8.31 -16.09 -6.56
CA ALA A 466 7.71 -17.18 -5.79
C ALA A 466 6.23 -17.33 -6.14
N ASP A 467 5.68 -18.52 -5.87
CA ASP A 467 4.24 -18.78 -6.00
C ASP A 467 3.46 -17.94 -4.98
N HIS A 468 2.37 -17.35 -5.45
CA HIS A 468 1.57 -16.39 -4.68
C HIS A 468 0.17 -16.93 -4.47
N ILE A 469 -0.13 -17.30 -3.23
CA ILE A 469 -1.47 -17.66 -2.78
C ILE A 469 -1.79 -16.85 -1.54
N VAL A 470 -3.00 -16.32 -1.49
CA VAL A 470 -3.51 -15.57 -0.34
C VAL A 470 -4.81 -16.24 0.10
N ASN A 471 -4.91 -16.55 1.39
CA ASN A 471 -6.14 -17.09 1.97
C ASN A 471 -7.05 -15.93 2.36
N CYS A 472 -8.13 -15.79 1.59
CA CYS A 472 -9.09 -14.71 1.70
C CYS A 472 -10.53 -15.24 1.69
N PRO A 473 -11.00 -15.81 2.81
CA PRO A 473 -12.35 -16.33 2.87
C PRO A 473 -13.38 -15.20 2.71
N PHE A 474 -14.44 -15.49 1.96
CA PHE A 474 -15.61 -14.61 1.92
C PHE A 474 -16.38 -14.71 3.23
N ILE A 475 -16.89 -13.57 3.67
CA ILE A 475 -17.68 -13.48 4.89
C ILE A 475 -18.85 -12.51 4.70
N ASP A 476 -19.90 -12.69 5.49
CA ASP A 476 -20.89 -11.64 5.73
C ASP A 476 -20.53 -10.90 7.03
N PRO A 477 -20.02 -9.66 6.96
CA PRO A 477 -19.69 -8.88 8.17
C PRO A 477 -20.95 -8.35 8.90
N PHE A 478 -22.16 -8.62 8.39
CA PHE A 478 -23.43 -8.11 8.93
C PHE A 478 -24.38 -9.22 9.43
N GLN A 479 -23.90 -10.46 9.55
CA GLN A 479 -24.71 -11.61 9.95
C GLN A 479 -25.21 -11.57 11.39
#